data_AF-A0A7C0ZLA1-F1
#
_entry.id   AF-A0A7C0ZLA1-F1
#
_cell.length_a   1.000
_cell.length_b   1.000
_cell.length_c   1.000
_cell.angle_alpha   90.00
_cell.angle_beta   90.00
_cell.angle_gamma   90.00
#
_symmetry.space_group_name_H-M   'P 1'
#
loop_
_entity.id
_entity.type
_entity.pdbx_description
1 polymer ?
#
loop_
_entity_poly.entity_id
_entity_poly.type
_entity_poly.pdbx_seq_one_letter_code
_entity_poly.pdbx_strand_id
1 'polypeptide(L)'
;MSCPSKINVPCQPLRVKKRDIFRATLADDCGNLGYLGIAPNAVEYHVVVPVDLKLARGVKALNQPDDGTPFGGYRGWHYYECRPYPSAKGNEGRQRQVDSNAELLTIWMRQFGVEVTITD
;
A
#
# COMPACT_ATOMS: atom_id res chain seq x y z
N MET A 1 16.00 8.33 -31.48
CA MET A 1 16.21 8.10 -30.04
C MET A 1 15.08 8.82 -29.31
N SER A 2 14.10 8.06 -28.83
CA SER A 2 12.89 8.61 -28.20
C SER A 2 13.22 8.96 -26.75
N CYS A 3 12.97 10.20 -26.33
CA CYS A 3 13.14 10.64 -24.94
C CYS A 3 12.27 9.76 -24.01
N PRO A 4 12.79 9.29 -22.87
CA PRO A 4 11.96 8.63 -21.89
C PRO A 4 10.98 9.65 -21.28
N SER A 5 9.72 9.26 -21.25
CA SER A 5 8.58 9.98 -20.67
C SER A 5 8.96 10.49 -19.28
N LYS A 6 9.09 11.81 -19.15
CA LYS A 6 9.31 12.47 -17.86
C LYS A 6 8.11 12.12 -16.98
N ILE A 7 8.35 11.31 -15.95
CA ILE A 7 7.44 11.21 -14.82
C ILE A 7 7.32 12.65 -14.31
N ASN A 8 6.11 13.19 -14.41
CA ASN A 8 5.79 14.55 -14.02
C ASN A 8 5.87 14.56 -12.49
N VAL A 9 7.06 14.83 -11.93
CA VAL A 9 7.26 14.82 -10.48
C VAL A 9 6.31 15.86 -9.89
N PRO A 10 5.33 15.46 -9.07
CA PRO A 10 4.42 16.41 -8.46
C PRO A 10 5.26 17.40 -7.63
N CYS A 11 4.99 18.70 -7.81
CA CYS A 11 5.71 19.77 -7.13
C CYS A 11 5.47 19.79 -5.60
N GLN A 12 4.62 18.90 -5.08
CA GLN A 12 4.42 18.68 -3.66
C GLN A 12 4.58 17.19 -3.31
N PRO A 13 5.19 16.89 -2.15
CA PRO A 13 5.25 15.52 -1.65
C PRO A 13 3.87 14.89 -1.53
N LEU A 14 3.76 13.62 -1.90
CA LEU A 14 2.53 12.85 -1.65
C LEU A 14 2.34 12.73 -0.14
N ARG A 15 1.18 13.19 0.36
CA ARG A 15 0.84 13.13 1.78
C ARG A 15 0.10 11.85 2.08
N VAL A 16 0.71 10.94 2.83
CA VAL A 16 0.10 9.68 3.24
C VAL A 16 -0.24 9.75 4.73
N LYS A 17 -1.48 9.45 5.09
CA LYS A 17 -1.91 9.47 6.49
C LYS A 17 -1.45 8.21 7.21
N LYS A 18 -0.90 8.37 8.42
CA LYS A 18 -0.45 7.28 9.28
C LYS A 18 -1.60 6.33 9.63
N ARG A 19 -2.80 6.88 9.82
CA ARG A 19 -4.04 6.08 10.00
C ARG A 19 -4.34 5.13 8.84
N ASP A 20 -3.95 5.48 7.61
CA ASP A 20 -4.20 4.66 6.43
C ASP A 20 -3.17 3.52 6.33
N ILE A 21 -1.92 3.79 6.72
CA ILE A 21 -0.91 2.75 6.93
C ILE A 21 -1.36 1.79 8.05
N PHE A 22 -1.93 2.32 9.13
CA PHE A 22 -2.51 1.52 10.20
C PHE A 22 -3.61 0.59 9.70
N ARG A 23 -4.54 1.10 8.88
CA ARG A 23 -5.61 0.30 8.28
C ARG A 23 -5.07 -0.83 7.39
N ALA A 24 -4.01 -0.59 6.63
CA ALA A 24 -3.37 -1.60 5.78
C ALA A 24 -2.42 -2.54 6.53
N THR A 25 -1.99 -2.19 7.75
CA THR A 25 -1.13 -3.04 8.58
C THR A 25 -1.98 -4.05 9.34
N LEU A 26 -2.17 -5.23 8.75
CA LEU A 26 -3.02 -6.31 9.26
C LEU A 26 -2.24 -7.33 10.09
N ALA A 27 -2.95 -8.13 10.88
CA ALA A 27 -2.37 -9.24 11.62
C ALA A 27 -1.96 -10.36 10.65
N ASP A 28 -0.88 -11.09 10.94
CA ASP A 28 -0.38 -12.20 10.12
C ASP A 28 -1.35 -13.40 10.06
N ASP A 29 -2.16 -13.61 11.08
CA ASP A 29 -3.18 -14.66 11.15
C ASP A 29 -4.49 -14.32 10.42
N CYS A 30 -4.65 -13.09 9.91
CA CYS A 30 -5.85 -12.67 9.19
C CYS A 30 -5.92 -13.21 7.75
N GLY A 31 -4.91 -13.97 7.30
CA GLY A 31 -4.84 -14.61 5.98
C GLY A 31 -4.92 -13.64 4.80
N ASN A 32 -4.57 -12.38 5.03
CA ASN A 32 -4.77 -11.27 4.12
C ASN A 32 -3.65 -10.24 4.29
N LEU A 33 -3.44 -9.44 3.24
CA LEU A 33 -2.45 -8.36 3.19
C LEU A 33 -3.17 -7.07 2.85
N GLY A 34 -2.74 -5.96 3.45
CA GLY A 34 -3.19 -4.63 3.10
C GLY A 34 -2.18 -3.93 2.20
N TYR A 35 -2.67 -3.01 1.38
CA TYR A 35 -1.84 -2.27 0.42
C TYR A 35 -2.18 -0.78 0.43
N LEU A 36 -1.19 0.00 0.02
CA LEU A 36 -1.39 1.37 -0.45
C LEU A 36 -1.20 1.38 -1.96
N GLY A 37 -2.27 1.69 -2.69
CA GLY A 37 -2.22 1.89 -4.14
C GLY A 37 -1.90 3.34 -4.44
N ILE A 38 -0.83 3.58 -5.18
CA ILE A 38 -0.36 4.92 -5.57
C ILE A 38 -0.63 5.14 -7.06
N ALA A 39 -1.25 6.27 -7.38
CA ALA A 39 -1.56 6.62 -8.76
C ALA A 39 -0.28 6.80 -9.59
N PRO A 40 -0.29 6.55 -10.92
CA PRO A 40 0.88 6.71 -11.78
C PRO A 40 1.47 8.12 -11.78
N ASN A 41 0.66 9.14 -11.49
CA ASN A 41 1.08 10.53 -11.38
C ASN A 41 1.60 10.90 -9.97
N ALA A 42 1.57 9.96 -9.02
CA ALA A 42 1.97 10.13 -7.63
C ALA A 42 1.27 11.29 -6.88
N VAL A 43 0.09 11.71 -7.33
CA VAL A 43 -0.71 12.77 -6.68
C VAL A 43 -1.73 12.18 -5.71
N GLU A 44 -2.20 10.97 -5.98
CA GLU A 44 -3.28 10.33 -5.25
C GLU A 44 -2.86 8.95 -4.76
N TYR A 45 -3.47 8.53 -3.66
CA TYR A 45 -3.36 7.16 -3.17
C TYR A 45 -4.70 6.66 -2.64
N HIS A 46 -4.84 5.35 -2.53
CA HIS A 46 -5.94 4.72 -1.82
C HIS A 46 -5.45 3.53 -1.00
N VAL A 47 -6.28 3.09 -0.05
CA VAL A 47 -5.99 1.93 0.81
C VAL A 47 -6.79 0.74 0.31
N VAL A 48 -6.09 -0.37 0.05
CA VAL A 48 -6.72 -1.66 -0.24
C VAL A 48 -6.59 -2.52 1.00
N VAL A 49 -7.73 -2.82 1.62
CA VAL A 49 -7.80 -3.79 2.71
C VAL A 49 -8.88 -4.80 2.32
N PRO A 50 -8.57 -6.10 2.28
CA PRO A 50 -9.55 -7.11 1.96
C PRO A 50 -10.68 -7.13 3.00
N VAL A 51 -11.91 -7.20 2.52
CA VAL A 51 -13.11 -7.39 3.33
C VAL A 51 -13.25 -8.89 3.63
N ASP A 52 -13.44 -9.23 4.90
CA ASP A 52 -13.65 -10.57 5.51
C ASP A 52 -12.93 -11.76 4.83
N LEU A 53 -12.13 -12.52 5.60
CA LEU A 53 -11.42 -13.72 5.15
C LEU A 53 -12.29 -14.66 4.28
N LYS A 54 -13.57 -14.82 4.61
CA LYS A 54 -14.50 -15.71 3.88
C LYS A 54 -14.90 -15.16 2.51
N LEU A 55 -15.12 -13.84 2.40
CA LEU A 55 -15.47 -13.17 1.15
C LEU A 55 -14.23 -13.03 0.26
N ALA A 56 -13.09 -12.63 0.84
CA ALA A 56 -11.84 -12.47 0.11
C ALA A 56 -11.36 -13.78 -0.54
N ARG A 57 -11.48 -14.94 0.13
CA ARG A 57 -11.08 -16.24 -0.43
C ARG A 57 -11.92 -16.65 -1.65
N GLY A 58 -13.25 -16.52 -1.55
CA GLY A 58 -14.16 -16.89 -2.64
C GLY A 58 -14.01 -15.98 -3.86
N VAL A 59 -13.77 -14.68 -3.65
CA VAL A 59 -13.68 -13.71 -4.75
C VAL A 59 -12.26 -13.64 -5.35
N LYS A 60 -11.19 -13.74 -4.55
CA LYS A 60 -9.81 -13.80 -5.07
C LYS A 60 -9.58 -15.02 -5.95
N ALA A 61 -10.19 -16.16 -5.63
CA ALA A 61 -10.03 -17.40 -6.39
C ALA A 61 -10.61 -17.32 -7.82
N LEU A 62 -11.52 -16.36 -8.09
CA LEU A 62 -12.20 -16.24 -9.38
C LEU A 62 -11.78 -15.01 -10.20
N ASN A 63 -11.27 -13.95 -9.57
CA ASN A 63 -11.05 -12.65 -10.21
C ASN A 63 -9.71 -12.00 -9.83
N GLN A 64 -8.63 -12.77 -9.75
CA GLN A 64 -7.31 -12.18 -9.52
C GLN A 64 -6.82 -11.48 -10.81
N PRO A 65 -6.48 -10.18 -10.77
CA PRO A 65 -5.90 -9.50 -11.91
C PRO A 65 -4.59 -10.15 -12.35
N ASP A 66 -4.39 -10.25 -13.67
CA ASP A 66 -3.22 -10.87 -14.29
C ASP A 66 -1.97 -9.98 -14.31
N ASP A 67 -2.13 -8.70 -14.00
CA ASP A 67 -1.08 -7.69 -13.98
C ASP A 67 -0.48 -7.42 -12.59
N GLY A 68 -0.83 -8.25 -11.60
CA GLY A 68 -0.36 -8.11 -10.22
C GLY A 68 -1.09 -7.05 -9.40
N THR A 69 -2.13 -6.40 -9.93
CA THR A 69 -3.01 -5.52 -9.15
C THR A 69 -3.68 -6.32 -8.02
N PRO A 70 -3.65 -5.87 -6.75
CA PRO A 70 -4.36 -6.56 -5.68
C PRO A 70 -5.87 -6.44 -5.87
N PHE A 71 -6.62 -7.42 -5.36
CA PHE A 71 -8.08 -7.38 -5.41
C PHE A 71 -8.63 -6.12 -4.71
N GLY A 72 -9.44 -5.33 -5.42
CA GLY A 72 -9.90 -4.00 -4.96
C GLY A 72 -9.01 -2.84 -5.37
N GLY A 73 -7.91 -3.11 -6.10
CA GLY A 73 -7.06 -2.10 -6.71
C GLY A 73 -7.51 -1.68 -8.12
N TYR A 74 -6.97 -0.56 -8.57
CA TYR A 74 -6.99 -0.03 -9.92
C TYR A 74 -5.78 -0.48 -10.75
N ARG A 75 -6.05 -0.89 -11.99
CA ARG A 75 -5.05 -1.29 -12.98
C ARG A 75 -4.06 -0.16 -13.30
N GLY A 76 -2.78 -0.50 -13.43
CA GLY A 76 -1.71 0.43 -13.76
C GLY A 76 -1.21 1.29 -12.60
N TRP A 77 -1.80 1.16 -11.41
CA TRP A 77 -1.30 1.80 -10.18
C TRP A 77 -0.17 0.97 -9.56
N HIS A 78 0.67 1.61 -8.76
CA HIS A 78 1.74 0.94 -8.03
C HIS A 78 1.29 0.60 -6.62
N TYR A 79 1.45 -0.66 -6.20
CA TYR A 79 0.99 -1.13 -4.89
C TYR A 79 2.16 -1.40 -3.96
N TYR A 80 2.18 -0.69 -2.85
CA TYR A 80 3.02 -1.01 -1.70
C TYR A 80 2.27 -1.95 -0.77
N GLU A 81 2.82 -3.14 -0.55
CA GLU A 81 2.31 -4.11 0.42
C GLU A 81 2.74 -3.71 1.83
N CYS A 82 1.77 -3.48 2.73
CA CYS A 82 2.07 -3.28 4.14
C CYS A 82 2.37 -4.62 4.79
N ARG A 83 3.57 -4.75 5.36
CA ARG A 83 3.96 -5.96 6.08
C ARG A 83 3.02 -6.18 7.28
N PRO A 84 2.56 -7.41 7.49
CA PRO A 84 1.69 -7.72 8.62
C PRO A 84 2.45 -7.65 9.93
N TYR A 85 1.72 -7.54 11.04
CA TYR A 85 2.28 -7.65 12.39
C TYR A 85 1.92 -9.00 13.02
N PRO A 86 2.79 -9.56 13.89
CA PRO A 86 2.45 -10.77 14.63
C PRO A 86 1.25 -10.52 15.55
N SER A 87 0.16 -11.27 15.37
CA SER A 87 -1.08 -11.06 16.12
C SER A 87 -0.89 -11.13 17.65
N ALA A 88 0.01 -12.02 18.10
CA ALA A 88 0.41 -12.18 19.50
C ALA A 88 0.99 -10.91 20.15
N LYS A 89 1.48 -9.94 19.37
CA LYS A 89 2.01 -8.67 19.87
C LYS A 89 0.95 -7.57 20.03
N GLY A 90 -0.30 -7.84 19.66
CA GLY A 90 -1.43 -6.92 19.84
C GLY A 90 -1.21 -5.54 19.24
N ASN A 91 -1.83 -4.52 19.84
CA ASN A 91 -1.80 -3.15 19.32
C ASN A 91 -0.42 -2.51 19.35
N GLU A 92 0.42 -2.80 20.35
CA GLU A 92 1.79 -2.29 20.39
C GLU A 92 2.66 -2.88 19.27
N GLY A 93 2.46 -4.16 18.96
CA GLY A 93 3.08 -4.81 17.80
C GLY A 93 2.65 -4.16 16.50
N ARG A 94 1.35 -3.88 16.37
CA ARG A 94 0.79 -3.20 15.21
C ARG A 94 1.37 -1.79 15.04
N GLN A 95 1.44 -1.00 16.11
CA GLN A 95 1.96 0.37 16.03
C GLN A 95 3.43 0.39 15.60
N ARG A 96 4.26 -0.49 16.16
CA ARG A 96 5.66 -0.66 15.71
C ARG A 96 5.74 -1.04 14.24
N GLN A 97 4.88 -1.95 13.79
CA GLN A 97 4.85 -2.36 12.39
C GLN A 97 4.36 -1.24 11.46
N VAL A 98 3.45 -0.38 11.92
CA VAL A 98 3.01 0.82 11.19
C VAL A 98 4.18 1.78 10.99
N ASP A 99 4.99 2.00 12.02
CA ASP A 99 6.17 2.86 11.92
C ASP A 99 7.20 2.27 10.94
N SER A 100 7.46 0.97 11.00
CA SER A 100 8.31 0.27 10.02
C SER A 100 7.74 0.34 8.60
N ASN A 101 6.43 0.19 8.43
CA ASN A 101 5.78 0.28 7.13
C ASN A 101 5.85 1.71 6.57
N ALA A 102 5.77 2.74 7.42
CA ALA A 102 5.92 4.13 7.02
C ALA A 102 7.34 4.44 6.50
N GLU A 103 8.36 3.93 7.20
CA GLU A 103 9.76 4.06 6.77
C GLU A 103 10.01 3.35 5.44
N LEU A 104 9.58 2.09 5.34
CA LEU A 104 9.76 1.27 4.12
C LEU A 104 8.97 1.83 2.93
N LEU A 105 7.77 2.36 3.14
CA LEU A 105 7.01 3.07 2.11
C LEU A 105 7.80 4.27 1.56
N THR A 106 8.42 5.04 2.45
CA THR A 106 9.23 6.22 2.06
C THR A 106 10.43 5.78 1.22
N ILE A 107 11.11 4.70 1.61
CA ILE A 107 12.24 4.13 0.85
C ILE A 107 11.77 3.64 -0.52
N TRP A 108 10.65 2.91 -0.57
CA TRP A 108 10.09 2.38 -1.80
C TRP A 108 9.69 3.50 -2.76
N MET A 109 9.03 4.56 -2.29
CA MET A 109 8.60 5.69 -3.12
C MET A 109 9.77 6.51 -3.68
N ARG A 110 10.88 6.61 -2.93
CA ARG A 110 12.11 7.23 -3.42
C ARG A 110 12.71 6.52 -4.64
N GLN A 111 12.47 5.22 -4.81
CA GLN A 111 12.92 4.48 -6.00
C GLN A 111 12.23 4.98 -7.29
N PHE A 112 11.07 5.64 -7.15
CA PHE A 112 10.32 6.24 -8.25
C PHE A 112 10.53 7.75 -8.37
N GLY A 113 11.45 8.34 -7.59
CA GLY A 113 11.69 9.78 -7.58
C GLY A 113 10.55 10.59 -6.95
N VAL A 114 9.71 9.95 -6.14
CA VAL A 114 8.58 10.60 -5.46
C VAL A 114 8.94 10.83 -4.00
N GLU A 115 8.74 12.06 -3.53
CA GLU A 115 8.82 12.38 -2.11
C GLU A 115 7.48 12.11 -1.42
N VAL A 116 7.54 11.51 -0.23
CA VAL A 116 6.37 11.22 0.59
C VAL A 116 6.53 11.86 1.95
N THR A 117 5.45 12.46 2.43
CA THR A 117 5.33 12.96 3.80
C THR A 117 4.27 12.16 4.54
N ILE A 118 4.64 11.57 5.67
CA ILE A 118 3.70 10.88 6.55
C ILE A 118 3.08 11.91 7.49
N THR A 119 1.75 11.99 7.50
CA THR A 119 0.99 12.88 8.38
C THR A 119 0.18 12.06 9.37
N ASP A 120 -0.14 12.61 10.54
CA ASP A 120 -1.03 11.95 11.51
C ASP A 120 -2.46 11.71 10.96
#